data_AF-C9SQU0-F1
#
_entry.id   AF-C9SQU0-F1
#
_cell.length_a   1.000
_cell.length_b   1.000
_cell.length_c   1.000
_cell.angle_alpha   90.00
_cell.angle_beta   90.00
_cell.angle_gamma   90.00
#
_symmetry.space_group_name_H-M   'P 1'
#
loop_
_entity.id
_entity.type
_entity.pdbx_description
1 polymer ?
#
loop_
_entity_poly.entity_id
_entity_poly.type
_entity_poly.pdbx_seq_one_letter_code
_entity_poly.pdbx_strand_id
1 'polypeptide(L)'
;MTRELLEADHTFWSSWFLSRLMYHTIPCLLNHPLLLTLQIHGKHNVTEAFLHQAAFSITNHVSWFMHFLQIMRSRDFVSNDLVMVYCTTVIATIELQRSLSREVGKESHAKKSQENFDECLKFITNMEARWALRFCSACLRKCLLGFVRITLRRRKPSGSTLQGY
;
A
#
# COMPACT_ATOMS: atom_id res chain seq x y z
N MET A 1 -4.74 -22.40 -8.73
CA MET A 1 -3.82 -22.46 -7.56
C MET A 1 -4.63 -22.82 -6.33
N THR A 2 -4.49 -24.06 -5.84
CA THR A 2 -5.18 -24.56 -4.65
C THR A 2 -4.32 -24.37 -3.40
N ARG A 3 -4.89 -24.51 -2.20
CA ARG A 3 -4.14 -24.33 -0.94
C ARG A 3 -3.10 -25.43 -0.76
N GLU A 4 -3.47 -26.66 -1.10
CA GLU A 4 -2.62 -27.86 -0.94
C GLU A 4 -1.34 -27.74 -1.77
N LEU A 5 -1.45 -27.17 -2.98
CA LEU A 5 -0.28 -26.90 -3.84
C LEU A 5 0.67 -25.86 -3.22
N LEU A 6 0.11 -24.85 -2.53
CA LEU A 6 0.91 -23.81 -1.89
C LEU A 6 1.65 -24.33 -0.66
N GLU A 7 1.02 -25.22 0.11
CA GLU A 7 1.63 -25.86 1.27
C GLU A 7 2.70 -26.88 0.87
N ALA A 8 2.51 -27.59 -0.25
CA ALA A 8 3.45 -28.61 -0.73
C ALA A 8 4.86 -28.07 -1.01
N ASP A 9 4.97 -26.82 -1.48
CA ASP A 9 6.25 -26.13 -1.67
C ASP A 9 6.18 -24.67 -1.21
N HIS A 10 5.90 -24.50 0.09
CA HIS A 10 5.72 -23.19 0.71
C HIS A 10 6.89 -22.24 0.45
N THR A 11 8.12 -22.74 0.52
CA THR A 11 9.35 -21.94 0.32
C THR A 11 9.45 -21.39 -1.10
N PHE A 12 9.20 -22.22 -2.12
CA PHE A 12 9.16 -21.78 -3.51
C PHE A 12 8.08 -20.72 -3.71
N TRP A 13 6.85 -20.99 -3.27
CA TRP A 13 5.73 -20.07 -3.47
C TRP A 13 5.91 -18.76 -2.71
N SER A 14 6.49 -18.80 -1.52
CA SER A 14 6.84 -17.60 -0.75
C SER A 14 7.80 -16.72 -1.54
N SER A 15 8.84 -17.32 -2.13
CA SER A 15 9.83 -16.60 -2.95
C SER A 15 9.22 -16.08 -4.25
N TRP A 16 8.33 -16.87 -4.87
CA TRP A 16 7.60 -16.48 -6.07
C TRP A 16 6.67 -15.28 -5.81
N PHE A 17 5.85 -15.33 -4.76
CA PHE A 17 4.98 -14.22 -4.36
C PHE A 17 5.80 -12.99 -3.98
N LEU A 18 6.93 -13.16 -3.29
CA LEU A 18 7.82 -12.05 -3.00
C LEU A 18 8.28 -11.36 -4.28
N SER A 19 8.76 -12.11 -5.28
CA SER A 19 9.17 -11.55 -6.57
C SER A 19 8.02 -10.82 -7.29
N ARG A 20 6.82 -11.45 -7.31
CA ARG A 20 5.46 -10.87 -7.37
C ARG A 20 5.37 -9.42 -6.93
N LEU A 21 5.34 -9.31 -5.62
CA LEU A 21 5.03 -8.10 -4.89
C LEU A 21 6.14 -7.07 -5.09
N MET A 22 7.41 -7.46 -5.10
CA MET A 22 8.53 -6.56 -5.36
C MET A 22 8.45 -5.95 -6.77
N TYR A 23 8.23 -6.77 -7.80
CA TYR A 23 8.14 -6.30 -9.19
C TYR A 23 7.06 -5.24 -9.37
N HIS A 24 5.91 -5.39 -8.69
CA HIS A 24 4.84 -4.39 -8.74
C HIS A 24 5.03 -3.21 -7.78
N THR A 25 5.80 -3.38 -6.71
CA THR A 25 6.06 -2.30 -5.75
C THR A 25 7.12 -1.32 -6.27
N ILE A 26 8.17 -1.81 -6.95
CA ILE A 26 9.30 -0.96 -7.37
C ILE A 26 8.85 0.20 -8.29
N PRO A 27 8.06 -0.01 -9.35
CA PRO A 27 7.56 1.09 -10.19
C PRO A 27 6.65 2.05 -9.42
N CYS A 28 5.87 1.54 -8.47
CA CYS A 28 5.02 2.34 -7.58
C CYS A 28 5.84 3.20 -6.61
N LEU A 29 6.99 2.72 -6.13
CA LEU A 29 7.93 3.50 -5.32
C LEU A 29 8.56 4.64 -6.12
N LEU A 30 9.07 4.34 -7.30
CA LEU A 30 9.70 5.33 -8.17
C LEU A 30 8.73 6.45 -8.58
N ASN A 31 7.45 6.12 -8.69
CA ASN A 31 6.38 7.06 -9.01
C ASN A 31 5.50 7.38 -7.80
N HIS A 32 5.97 7.17 -6.56
CA HIS A 32 5.11 7.34 -5.39
C HIS A 32 4.55 8.78 -5.36
N PRO A 33 3.22 9.00 -5.19
CA PRO A 33 2.63 10.32 -5.39
C PRO A 33 3.27 11.41 -4.51
N LEU A 34 3.63 11.08 -3.26
CA LEU A 34 4.42 11.97 -2.39
C LEU A 34 5.76 12.41 -3.02
N LEU A 35 6.53 11.46 -3.55
CA LEU A 35 7.85 11.74 -4.11
C LEU A 35 7.73 12.53 -5.40
N LEU A 36 6.74 12.20 -6.24
CA LEU A 36 6.44 12.98 -7.45
C LEU A 36 6.09 14.43 -7.08
N THR A 37 5.18 14.66 -6.12
CA THR A 37 4.84 16.01 -5.67
C THR A 37 6.07 16.79 -5.20
N LEU A 38 6.98 16.14 -4.44
CA LEU A 38 8.23 16.78 -3.99
C LEU A 38 9.21 17.06 -5.13
N GLN A 39 9.35 16.15 -6.08
CA GLN A 39 10.27 16.28 -7.22
C GLN A 39 9.82 17.33 -8.25
N ILE A 40 8.51 17.55 -8.35
CA ILE A 40 7.88 18.51 -9.26
C ILE A 40 7.74 19.89 -8.61
N HIS A 41 7.79 19.97 -7.28
CA HIS A 41 7.71 21.24 -6.57
C HIS A 41 8.82 22.20 -7.05
N GLY A 42 8.43 23.37 -7.58
CA GLY A 42 9.35 24.36 -8.15
C GLY A 42 9.84 24.07 -9.58
N LYS A 43 9.38 23.00 -10.24
CA LYS A 43 9.66 22.74 -11.66
C LYS A 43 8.51 23.21 -12.53
N HIS A 44 8.78 24.17 -13.41
CA HIS A 44 7.77 24.76 -14.31
C HIS A 44 7.54 23.97 -15.61
N ASN A 45 8.37 22.97 -15.93
CA ASN A 45 8.36 22.26 -17.22
C ASN A 45 7.83 20.82 -17.15
N VAL A 46 7.01 20.48 -16.16
CA VAL A 46 6.47 19.12 -16.04
C VAL A 46 5.23 19.00 -16.92
N THR A 47 5.27 18.09 -17.89
CA THR A 47 4.17 17.89 -18.83
C THR A 47 3.02 17.11 -18.17
N GLU A 48 1.78 17.46 -18.50
CA GLU A 48 0.61 16.70 -18.06
C GLU A 48 0.67 15.24 -18.51
N ALA A 49 1.22 14.99 -19.71
CA ALA A 49 1.41 13.64 -20.24
C ALA A 49 2.26 12.75 -19.31
N PHE A 50 3.33 13.30 -18.71
CA PHE A 50 4.14 12.57 -17.74
C PHE A 50 3.33 12.19 -16.49
N LEU A 51 2.52 13.12 -15.97
CA LEU A 51 1.67 12.89 -14.79
C LEU A 51 0.61 11.83 -15.06
N HIS A 52 -0.04 11.90 -16.22
CA HIS A 52 -1.01 10.89 -16.65
C HIS A 52 -0.36 9.51 -16.80
N GLN A 53 0.82 9.44 -17.41
CA GLN A 53 1.54 8.18 -17.57
C GLN A 53 1.96 7.57 -16.23
N ALA A 54 2.46 8.39 -15.30
CA ALA A 54 2.80 7.94 -13.96
C ALA A 54 1.57 7.42 -13.20
N ALA A 55 0.46 8.16 -13.24
CA ALA A 55 -0.79 7.76 -12.59
C ALA A 55 -1.36 6.45 -13.17
N PHE A 56 -1.29 6.28 -14.50
CA PHE A 56 -1.70 5.05 -15.17
C PHE A 56 -0.83 3.86 -14.77
N SER A 57 0.50 4.04 -14.78
CA SER A 57 1.46 3.01 -14.38
C SER A 57 1.23 2.55 -12.93
N ILE A 58 1.10 3.49 -11.98
CA ILE A 58 0.80 3.19 -10.58
C ILE A 58 -0.50 2.40 -10.48
N THR A 59 -1.56 2.83 -11.16
CA THR A 59 -2.86 2.16 -11.10
C THR A 59 -2.78 0.71 -11.58
N ASN A 60 -2.09 0.46 -12.68
CA ASN A 60 -1.89 -0.88 -13.21
C ASN A 60 -1.12 -1.78 -12.22
N HIS A 61 -0.01 -1.28 -11.69
CA HIS A 61 0.82 -2.07 -10.77
C HIS A 61 0.14 -2.32 -9.41
N VAL A 62 -0.59 -1.35 -8.88
CA VAL A 62 -1.43 -1.56 -7.68
C VAL A 62 -2.50 -2.61 -7.95
N SER A 63 -3.17 -2.57 -9.10
CA SER A 63 -4.21 -3.56 -9.43
C SER A 63 -3.67 -4.99 -9.41
N TRP A 64 -2.51 -5.22 -10.02
CA TRP A 64 -1.84 -6.53 -9.99
C TRP A 64 -1.37 -6.92 -8.59
N PHE A 65 -0.83 -5.97 -7.83
CA PHE A 65 -0.44 -6.20 -6.45
C PHE A 65 -1.63 -6.67 -5.60
N MET A 66 -2.76 -5.95 -5.67
CA MET A 66 -3.98 -6.29 -4.94
C MET A 66 -4.54 -7.64 -5.36
N HIS A 67 -4.43 -7.98 -6.64
CA HIS A 67 -4.81 -9.31 -7.14
C HIS A 67 -3.97 -10.43 -6.50
N PHE A 68 -2.63 -10.29 -6.45
CA PHE A 68 -1.78 -11.27 -5.78
C PHE A 68 -2.04 -11.34 -4.28
N LEU A 69 -2.27 -10.19 -3.63
CA LEU A 69 -2.63 -10.13 -2.21
C LEU A 69 -3.94 -10.89 -1.93
N GLN A 70 -4.93 -10.73 -2.81
CA GLN A 70 -6.19 -11.45 -2.74
C GLN A 70 -6.00 -12.96 -2.94
N ILE A 71 -5.17 -13.39 -3.89
CA ILE A 71 -4.83 -14.81 -4.08
C ILE A 71 -4.26 -15.37 -2.78
N MET A 72 -3.24 -14.73 -2.21
CA MET A 72 -2.61 -15.18 -0.96
C MET A 72 -3.64 -15.29 0.18
N ARG A 73 -4.46 -14.25 0.38
CA ARG A 73 -5.53 -14.22 1.39
C ARG A 73 -6.56 -15.32 1.19
N SER A 74 -7.03 -15.51 -0.05
CA SER A 74 -8.05 -16.51 -0.40
C SER A 74 -7.59 -17.96 -0.24
N ARG A 75 -6.29 -18.18 -0.01
CA ARG A 75 -5.68 -19.49 0.21
C ARG A 75 -5.08 -19.65 1.60
N ASP A 76 -5.29 -18.68 2.50
CA ASP A 76 -4.64 -18.59 3.81
C ASP A 76 -3.12 -18.71 3.73
N PHE A 77 -2.53 -18.24 2.62
CA PHE A 77 -1.10 -18.28 2.42
C PHE A 77 -0.43 -17.17 3.22
N VAL A 78 0.47 -17.56 4.12
CA VAL A 78 1.22 -16.65 4.98
C VAL A 78 2.70 -16.85 4.75
N SER A 79 3.43 -15.75 4.61
CA SER A 79 4.88 -15.77 4.62
C SER A 79 5.43 -14.93 5.77
N ASN A 80 6.64 -15.28 6.23
CA ASN A 80 7.34 -14.56 7.29
C ASN A 80 8.34 -13.53 6.77
N ASP A 81 8.20 -13.13 5.50
CA ASP A 81 9.13 -12.21 4.88
C ASP A 81 8.80 -10.74 5.20
N LEU A 82 9.74 -10.05 5.83
CA LEU A 82 9.67 -8.61 6.15
C LEU A 82 9.48 -7.73 4.91
N VAL A 83 10.05 -8.15 3.77
CA VAL A 83 9.97 -7.41 2.50
C VAL A 83 8.55 -7.44 1.96
N MET A 84 7.79 -8.53 2.13
CA MET A 84 6.38 -8.56 1.73
C MET A 84 5.53 -7.58 2.54
N VAL A 85 5.81 -7.45 3.85
CA VAL A 85 5.16 -6.44 4.69
C VAL A 85 5.54 -5.03 4.27
N TYR A 86 6.81 -4.79 3.96
CA TYR A 86 7.27 -3.51 3.43
C TYR A 86 6.56 -3.16 2.12
N CYS A 87 6.54 -4.08 1.15
CA CYS A 87 5.85 -3.89 -0.12
C CYS A 87 4.37 -3.58 0.06
N THR A 88 3.68 -4.33 0.94
CA THR A 88 2.27 -4.09 1.25
C THR A 88 2.05 -2.72 1.90
N THR A 89 2.99 -2.27 2.74
CA THR A 89 2.94 -0.95 3.38
C THR A 89 3.05 0.18 2.36
N VAL A 90 3.95 0.05 1.38
CA VAL A 90 4.09 1.03 0.30
C VAL A 90 2.80 1.14 -0.52
N ILE A 91 2.19 0.02 -0.88
CA ILE A 91 0.93 0.04 -1.62
C ILE A 91 -0.19 0.65 -0.77
N ALA A 92 -0.24 0.32 0.53
CA ALA A 92 -1.17 0.94 1.46
C ALA A 92 -1.01 2.47 1.49
N THR A 93 0.22 3.00 1.54
CA THR A 93 0.42 4.46 1.57
C THR A 93 -0.02 5.13 0.26
N ILE A 94 0.18 4.48 -0.88
CA ILE A 94 -0.29 4.98 -2.19
C ILE A 94 -1.83 5.02 -2.22
N GLU A 95 -2.49 3.92 -1.85
CA GLU A 95 -3.95 3.85 -1.86
C GLU A 95 -4.56 4.80 -0.81
N LEU A 96 -3.91 4.99 0.33
CA LEU A 96 -4.32 6.03 1.30
C LEU A 96 -4.23 7.43 0.68
N GLN A 97 -3.15 7.76 -0.03
CA GLN A 97 -3.04 9.06 -0.71
C GLN A 97 -4.14 9.25 -1.77
N ARG A 98 -4.43 8.21 -2.55
CA ARG A 98 -5.49 8.24 -3.57
C ARG A 98 -6.88 8.38 -2.95
N SER A 99 -7.14 7.74 -1.82
CA SER A 99 -8.40 7.88 -1.08
C SER A 99 -8.65 9.30 -0.56
N LEU A 100 -7.57 10.07 -0.35
CA LEU A 100 -7.64 11.46 0.10
C LEU A 100 -7.74 12.46 -1.05
N SER A 101 -7.58 12.04 -2.32
CA SER A 101 -7.72 12.94 -3.46
C SER A 101 -9.17 13.41 -3.58
N ARG A 102 -9.36 14.73 -3.62
CA ARG A 102 -10.67 15.39 -3.70
C ARG A 102 -10.95 15.84 -5.12
N GLU A 103 -10.80 14.93 -6.08
CA GLU A 103 -11.12 15.21 -7.48
C GLU A 103 -12.62 15.00 -7.70
N VAL A 104 -13.30 16.06 -8.14
CA VAL A 104 -14.73 16.04 -8.47
C VAL A 104 -15.01 14.96 -9.52
N GLY A 105 -15.99 14.10 -9.26
CA GLY A 105 -16.35 12.98 -10.14
C GLY A 105 -15.52 11.71 -9.98
N LYS A 106 -14.54 11.66 -9.07
CA LYS A 106 -13.71 10.46 -8.79
C LYS A 106 -13.95 9.84 -7.41
N GLU A 107 -15.10 10.11 -6.81
CA GLU A 107 -15.47 9.61 -5.47
C GLU A 107 -15.47 8.07 -5.38
N SER A 108 -15.90 7.39 -6.45
CA SER A 108 -15.86 5.93 -6.55
C SER A 108 -14.43 5.38 -6.50
N HIS A 109 -13.48 6.07 -7.13
CA HIS A 109 -12.06 5.71 -7.09
C HIS A 109 -11.47 5.93 -5.70
N ALA A 110 -11.80 7.05 -5.05
CA ALA A 110 -11.35 7.33 -3.69
C ALA A 110 -11.86 6.26 -2.71
N LYS A 111 -13.13 5.87 -2.82
CA LYS A 111 -13.71 4.76 -2.03
C LYS A 111 -13.00 3.44 -2.31
N LYS A 112 -12.76 3.09 -3.57
CA LYS A 112 -12.05 1.86 -3.93
C LYS A 112 -10.63 1.84 -3.35
N SER A 113 -9.95 2.98 -3.36
CA SER A 113 -8.62 3.10 -2.76
C SER A 113 -8.65 3.00 -1.24
N GLN A 114 -9.68 3.50 -0.57
CA GLN A 114 -9.88 3.25 0.85
C GLN A 114 -10.07 1.74 1.15
N GLU A 115 -10.88 1.04 0.35
CA GLU A 115 -11.07 -0.41 0.50
C GLU A 115 -9.76 -1.18 0.30
N ASN A 116 -8.97 -0.82 -0.71
CA ASN A 116 -7.68 -1.44 -0.96
C ASN A 116 -6.70 -1.19 0.20
N PHE A 117 -6.66 0.03 0.73
CA PHE A 117 -5.87 0.36 1.92
C PHE A 117 -6.26 -0.52 3.12
N ASP A 118 -7.55 -0.70 3.36
CA ASP A 118 -8.05 -1.52 4.46
C ASP A 118 -7.65 -3.00 4.28
N GLU A 119 -7.69 -3.53 3.05
CA GLU A 119 -7.22 -4.88 2.75
C GLU A 119 -5.70 -5.06 2.96
N CYS A 120 -4.89 -4.07 2.58
CA CYS A 120 -3.46 -4.06 2.89
C CYS A 120 -3.21 -4.06 4.41
N LEU A 121 -3.94 -3.25 5.17
CA LEU A 121 -3.80 -3.18 6.62
C LEU A 121 -4.21 -4.50 7.29
N LYS A 122 -5.29 -5.13 6.83
CA LYS A 122 -5.69 -6.46 7.31
C LYS A 122 -4.61 -7.50 7.04
N PHE A 123 -3.99 -7.48 5.86
CA PHE A 123 -2.89 -8.40 5.55
C PHE A 123 -1.69 -8.20 6.47
N ILE A 124 -1.25 -6.96 6.66
CA ILE A 124 -0.13 -6.61 7.55
C ILE A 124 -0.42 -7.06 8.99
N THR A 125 -1.63 -6.79 9.49
CA THR A 125 -2.04 -7.15 10.86
C THR A 125 -2.09 -8.67 11.06
N ASN A 126 -2.55 -9.42 10.05
CA ASN A 126 -2.56 -10.88 10.07
C ASN A 126 -1.15 -11.46 10.12
N MET A 127 -0.20 -10.86 9.38
CA MET A 127 1.21 -11.25 9.41
C MET A 127 1.83 -10.92 10.79
N GLU A 128 1.56 -9.73 11.33
CA GLU A 128 2.03 -9.31 12.66
C GLU A 128 1.58 -10.28 13.75
N ALA A 129 0.30 -10.66 13.78
CA ALA A 129 -0.23 -11.58 14.77
C ALA A 129 0.49 -12.94 14.74
N ARG A 130 0.87 -13.42 13.55
CA ARG A 130 1.61 -14.67 13.36
C ARG A 130 3.12 -14.52 13.65
N TRP A 131 3.69 -13.33 13.49
CA TRP A 131 5.11 -13.05 13.76
C TRP A 131 5.42 -12.71 15.21
N ALA A 132 4.45 -12.19 15.96
CA ALA A 132 4.59 -11.95 17.40
C ALA A 132 4.92 -13.24 18.20
N LEU A 133 4.72 -14.41 17.58
CA LEU A 133 5.15 -15.72 18.09
C LEU A 133 6.63 -16.05 17.84
N ARG A 134 7.37 -15.28 17.01
CA ARG A 134 8.73 -15.61 16.54
C ARG A 134 9.76 -14.47 16.63
N PHE A 135 9.33 -13.20 16.63
CA PHE A 135 10.21 -12.03 16.79
C PHE A 135 9.66 -11.07 17.85
N CYS A 136 10.52 -10.23 18.43
CA CYS A 136 10.13 -9.19 19.38
C CYS A 136 9.15 -8.19 18.72
N SER A 137 7.86 -8.39 18.96
CA SER A 137 6.71 -7.69 18.37
C SER A 137 6.77 -6.16 18.50
N ALA A 138 7.54 -5.64 19.46
CA ALA A 138 7.71 -4.23 19.71
C ALA A 138 8.46 -3.47 18.60
N CYS A 139 9.37 -4.12 17.86
CA CYS A 139 10.19 -3.43 16.85
C CYS A 139 9.43 -3.23 15.53
N LEU A 140 8.73 -4.29 15.07
CA LEU A 140 7.93 -4.28 13.85
C LEU A 140 6.73 -3.31 13.95
N ARG A 141 6.05 -3.34 15.10
CA ARG A 141 4.90 -2.47 15.37
C ARG A 141 5.30 -0.99 15.37
N LYS A 142 6.52 -0.62 15.81
CA LYS A 142 7.02 0.76 15.77
C LYS A 142 7.31 1.25 14.35
N CYS A 143 7.90 0.42 13.48
CA CYS A 143 8.18 0.79 12.09
C CYS A 143 6.89 0.96 11.27
N LEU A 144 5.93 0.04 11.42
CA LEU A 144 4.65 0.08 10.69
C LEU A 144 3.70 1.16 11.21
N LEU A 145 3.51 1.25 12.53
CA LEU A 145 2.68 2.31 13.12
C LEU A 145 3.31 3.69 12.96
N GLY A 146 4.64 3.81 12.88
CA GLY A 146 5.32 5.07 12.63
C GLY A 146 4.92 5.66 11.28
N PHE A 147 5.04 4.88 10.21
CA PHE A 147 4.63 5.30 8.87
C PHE A 147 3.12 5.54 8.79
N VAL A 148 2.29 4.61 9.27
CA VAL A 148 0.83 4.73 9.22
C VAL A 148 0.31 5.90 10.09
N ARG A 149 0.90 6.18 11.27
CA ARG A 149 0.51 7.35 12.09
C ARG A 149 0.89 8.68 11.46
N ILE A 150 2.03 8.77 10.78
CA ILE A 150 2.41 9.98 10.04
C ILE A 150 1.38 10.27 8.94
N THR A 151 0.92 9.24 8.22
CA THR A 151 -0.08 9.40 7.17
C THR A 151 -1.49 9.63 7.72
N LEU A 152 -1.89 8.94 8.79
CA LEU A 152 -3.19 9.12 9.45
C LEU A 152 -3.30 10.44 10.25
N ARG A 153 -2.20 11.04 10.74
CA ARG A 153 -2.26 12.37 11.37
C ARG A 153 -2.73 13.46 10.40
N ARG A 154 -2.55 13.27 9.08
CA ARG A 154 -3.13 14.14 8.04
C ARG A 154 -4.63 13.91 7.79
N ARG A 155 -5.26 12.91 8.45
CA ARG A 155 -6.72 12.64 8.40
C ARG A 155 -7.54 13.58 9.27
N LYS A 156 -6.97 14.25 10.28
CA LYS A 156 -7.72 15.23 11.07
C LYS A 156 -7.88 16.52 10.26
N PRO A 157 -9.11 16.92 9.87
CA PRO A 157 -9.32 18.28 9.41
C PRO A 157 -9.00 19.21 10.58
N SER A 158 -8.30 20.31 10.28
CA SER A 158 -8.28 21.51 11.11
C SER A 158 -9.72 22.06 11.18
N GLY A 159 -10.56 21.45 12.02
CA GLY A 159 -11.92 21.84 12.31
C GLY A 159 -12.02 22.33 13.76
N SER A 160 -11.39 23.46 14.02
CA SER A 160 -11.63 24.38 15.14
C SER A 160 -10.88 25.64 14.72
N THR A 161 -11.52 26.59 14.05
CA THR A 161 -12.24 27.68 14.71
C THR A 161 -12.99 28.41 13.60
N LEU A 162 -14.28 28.71 13.80
CA LEU A 162 -14.93 29.96 13.39
C LEU A 162 -16.39 29.87 13.87
N GLN A 163 -16.59 30.29 15.11
CA GLN A 163 -17.89 30.64 15.67
C GLN A 163 -17.76 32.07 16.18
N GLY A 164 -18.55 32.98 15.59
CA GLY A 164 -18.76 34.36 16.02
C GLY A 164 -17.63 35.32 15.62
N TYR A 165 -17.82 36.11 14.56
CA TYR A 165 -18.35 37.48 14.57
C TYR A 165 -18.67 37.90 13.13
#